data_AF-A0A963AT57-F1
#
_entry.id   AF-A0A963AT57-F1
#
_cell.length_a   1.000
_cell.length_b   1.000
_cell.length_c   1.000
_cell.angle_alpha   90.00
_cell.angle_beta   90.00
_cell.angle_gamma   90.00
#
_symmetry.space_group_name_H-M   'P 1'
#
loop_
_entity.id
_entity.type
_entity.pdbx_description
1 polymer ?
#
loop_
_entity_poly.entity_id
_entity_poly.type
_entity_poly.pdbx_seq_one_letter_code
_entity_poly.pdbx_strand_id
1 'polypeptide(L)' 'MRYREGVEPGTTAAAQSTYDNLLFAAVLGLAIGIVLTVAGVRGRQWWLVIWSGGLVLASVGYLGSIALGFW' A
#
# COMPACT_ATOMS: atom_id res chain seq x y z
N MET A 1 26.04 2.44 -6.17
CA MET A 1 26.09 1.20 -5.35
C MET A 1 26.38 0.04 -6.28
N ARG A 2 27.40 -0.78 -6.02
CA ARG A 2 27.79 -1.92 -6.87
C ARG A 2 27.07 -3.17 -6.37
N TYR A 3 26.39 -3.89 -7.25
CA TYR A 3 25.76 -5.17 -6.90
C TYR A 3 26.84 -6.19 -6.49
N ARG A 4 26.54 -7.02 -5.49
CA ARG A 4 27.45 -8.07 -5.04
C ARG A 4 27.54 -9.12 -6.16
N GLU A 5 28.73 -9.28 -6.72
CA GLU A 5 29.02 -10.24 -7.78
C GLU A 5 28.77 -11.66 -7.28
N GLY A 6 28.03 -12.46 -8.07
CA GLY A 6 27.62 -13.82 -7.71
C GLY A 6 26.20 -13.97 -7.17
N VAL A 7 25.43 -12.89 -7.06
CA VAL A 7 23.99 -12.95 -6.76
C VAL A 7 23.20 -12.61 -8.03
N GLU A 8 22.43 -13.56 -8.56
CA GLU A 8 21.49 -13.27 -9.64
C GLU A 8 20.52 -12.16 -9.19
N PRO A 9 20.43 -11.03 -9.90
CA PRO A 9 19.42 -10.01 -9.63
C PRO A 9 18.06 -10.62 -9.98
N GLY A 10 17.33 -11.07 -8.96
CA GLY A 10 16.10 -11.84 -9.14
C GLY A 10 15.86 -12.95 -8.12
N THR A 11 16.67 -13.05 -7.06
CA THR A 11 16.40 -13.99 -5.96
C THR A 11 14.97 -13.79 -5.45
N THR A 12 14.17 -14.85 -5.56
CA THR A 12 12.75 -14.89 -5.19
C THR A 12 12.49 -14.34 -3.79
N ALA A 13 13.42 -14.53 -2.86
CA ALA A 13 13.34 -13.99 -1.50
C ALA A 13 13.24 -12.45 -1.43
N ALA A 14 13.95 -11.71 -2.28
CA ALA A 14 13.86 -10.25 -2.33
C ALA A 14 12.54 -9.77 -2.95
N ALA A 15 12.07 -10.46 -3.99
CA ALA A 15 10.77 -10.21 -4.59
C ALA A 15 9.61 -10.52 -3.62
N GLN A 16 9.72 -11.62 -2.88
CA GLN A 16 8.72 -12.05 -1.90
C GLN A 16 8.67 -11.12 -0.69
N SER A 17 9.84 -10.69 -0.18
CA SER A 17 9.91 -9.65 0.86
C SER A 17 9.29 -8.33 0.38
N THR A 18 9.51 -7.94 -0.87
CA THR A 18 8.89 -6.75 -1.44
C THR A 18 7.36 -6.88 -1.47
N TYR A 19 6.86 -8.03 -1.93
CA TYR A 19 5.43 -8.34 -1.94
C TYR A 19 4.81 -8.27 -0.53
N ASP A 20 5.41 -8.94 0.45
CA ASP A 20 4.92 -8.96 1.83
C ASP A 20 4.89 -7.57 2.46
N ASN A 21 5.91 -6.74 2.20
CA ASN A 21 5.97 -5.36 2.67
C ASN A 21 4.89 -4.48 2.01
N LEU A 22 4.64 -4.67 0.72
CA LEU A 22 3.57 -3.95 0.01
C LEU A 22 2.18 -4.35 0.51
N LEU A 23 1.95 -5.65 0.75
CA LEU A 23 0.70 -6.16 1.29
C LEU A 23 0.45 -5.59 2.70
N PHE A 24 1.47 -5.63 3.56
CA PHE A 24 1.42 -5.02 4.88
C PHE A 24 1.12 -3.51 4.81
N ALA A 25 1.84 -2.78 3.95
CA ALA A 25 1.65 -1.35 3.77
C ALA A 25 0.25 -1.01 3.25
N ALA A 26 -0.32 -1.82 2.35
CA ALA A 26 -1.66 -1.63 1.83
C ALA A 26 -2.74 -1.86 2.90
N VAL A 27 -2.60 -2.89 3.72
CA VAL A 27 -3.53 -3.16 4.83
C VAL A 27 -3.46 -2.05 5.88
N LEU A 28 -2.25 -1.67 6.28
CA LEU A 28 -2.02 -0.59 7.24
C LEU A 28 -2.52 0.76 6.70
N GLY A 29 -2.20 1.06 5.45
CA GLY A 29 -2.62 2.27 4.75
C GLY A 29 -4.14 2.35 4.62
N LEU A 30 -4.82 1.23 4.36
CA LEU A 30 -6.27 1.17 4.35
C LEU A 30 -6.86 1.53 5.73
N ALA A 31 -6.36 0.89 6.79
CA ALA A 31 -6.84 1.12 8.14
C ALA A 31 -6.64 2.59 8.57
N ILE A 32 -5.43 3.14 8.39
CA ILE A 32 -5.12 4.53 8.73
C ILE A 32 -5.93 5.49 7.85
N GLY A 33 -6.00 5.21 6.55
CA GLY A 33 -6.77 6.00 5.59
C GLY A 33 -8.22 6.14 6.02
N ILE A 34 -8.90 5.05 6.36
CA ILE A 34 -10.30 5.08 6.83
C ILE A 34 -10.44 5.95 8.07
N VAL A 35 -9.57 5.76 9.07
CA VAL A 35 -9.61 6.54 10.32
C VAL A 35 -9.43 8.03 10.05
N LEU A 36 -8.44 8.39 9.22
CA LEU A 36 -8.15 9.76 8.84
C LEU A 36 -9.28 10.37 8.00
N THR A 37 -9.88 9.62 7.08
CA THR A 37 -11.02 10.10 6.28
C THR A 37 -12.20 10.42 7.19
N VAL A 38 -12.55 9.52 8.11
CA VAL A 38 -13.64 9.74 9.07
C VAL A 38 -13.36 10.95 9.98
N ALA A 39 -12.13 11.07 10.47
CA ALA A 39 -11.71 12.22 11.29
C ALA A 39 -11.75 13.54 10.48
N GLY A 40 -11.31 13.52 9.23
CA GLY A 40 -11.31 14.66 8.32
C GLY A 40 -12.72 15.15 7.99
N VAL A 41 -13.66 14.22 7.77
CA VAL A 41 -15.07 14.55 7.53
C VAL A 41 -15.67 15.23 8.77
N ARG A 42 -15.43 14.69 9.97
CA ARG A 42 -15.89 15.29 11.23
C ARG A 42 -15.29 16.68 11.46
N GLY A 43 -14.01 16.86 11.15
CA GLY A 43 -13.31 18.14 11.27
C GLY A 43 -13.59 19.14 10.14
N ARG A 44 -14.39 18.77 9.13
CA ARG A 44 -14.62 19.53 7.88
C ARG A 44 -13.31 19.90 7.16
N GLN A 45 -12.26 19.12 7.38
CA GLN A 45 -10.95 19.30 6.78
C GLN A 45 -10.91 18.56 5.44
N TRP A 46 -11.51 19.16 4.41
CA TRP A 46 -11.65 18.57 3.09
C TRP A 46 -10.31 18.14 2.47
N TRP A 47 -9.24 18.88 2.75
CA TRP A 47 -7.89 18.51 2.33
C TRP A 47 -7.49 17.12 2.88
N LEU A 48 -7.69 16.90 4.17
CA LEU A 48 -7.36 15.64 4.83
C LEU A 48 -8.25 14.51 4.30
N VAL A 49 -9.53 14.77 4.03
CA VAL A 49 -10.47 13.82 3.43
C VAL A 49 -10.03 13.39 2.03
N ILE A 50 -9.59 14.32 1.17
CA ILE A 50 -9.15 14.00 -0.19
C ILE A 50 -7.91 13.11 -0.17
N TRP A 51 -6.90 13.46 0.63
CA TRP A 51 -5.65 12.70 0.68
C TRP A 51 -5.81 11.34 1.34
N SER A 52 -6.54 11.26 2.46
CA SER A 52 -6.82 9.98 3.13
C SER A 52 -7.77 9.10 2.30
N GLY A 53 -8.77 9.69 1.66
CA GLY A 53 -9.68 8.97 0.77
C GLY A 53 -8.97 8.41 -0.46
N GLY A 54 -8.03 9.15 -1.05
CA GLY A 54 -7.15 8.66 -2.10
C GLY A 54 -6.30 7.47 -1.65
N LEU A 55 -5.75 7.53 -0.42
CA LEU A 55 -5.00 6.43 0.18
C LEU A 55 -5.86 5.17 0.35
N VAL A 56 -7.11 5.33 0.80
CA VAL A 56 -8.08 4.24 0.91
C VAL A 56 -8.37 3.64 -0.46
N LEU A 57 -8.67 4.46 -1.46
CA LEU A 57 -8.95 4.00 -2.82
C LEU A 57 -7.78 3.21 -3.42
N ALA A 58 -6.55 3.70 -3.27
CA ALA A 58 -5.36 3.00 -3.74
C ALA A 58 -5.17 1.65 -3.04
N SER A 59 -5.38 1.61 -1.71
CA SER A 59 -5.25 0.38 -0.92
C SER A 59 -6.32 -0.64 -1.28
N VAL A 60 -7.57 -0.21 -1.46
CA VAL A 60 -8.67 -1.08 -1.93
C VAL A 60 -8.38 -1.59 -3.34
N GLY A 61 -7.89 -0.73 -4.24
CA GLY A 61 -7.53 -1.12 -5.60
C GLY A 61 -6.44 -2.20 -5.64
N TYR A 62 -5.39 -2.03 -4.84
CA TYR A 62 -4.30 -3.01 -4.74
C TYR A 62 -4.76 -4.35 -4.13
N LEU A 63 -5.48 -4.32 -3.00
CA LEU A 63 -5.99 -5.54 -2.38
C LEU A 63 -7.03 -6.23 -3.28
N GLY A 64 -7.84 -5.46 -4.00
CA GLY A 64 -8.79 -5.96 -4.99
C GLY A 64 -8.08 -6.62 -6.17
N SER A 65 -6.98 -6.06 -6.68
CA SER A 65 -6.22 -6.67 -7.77
C SER A 65 -5.59 -8.00 -7.34
N ILE A 66 -5.11 -8.10 -6.09
CA ILE A 66 -4.63 -9.36 -5.53
C ILE A 66 -5.78 -10.38 -5.42
N ALA A 67 -6.93 -9.97 -4.87
CA ALA A 67 -8.07 -10.87 -4.68
C ALA A 67 -8.63 -11.41 -6.01
N LEU A 68 -8.53 -10.63 -7.08
CA LEU A 68 -8.96 -11.01 -8.43
C LEU A 68 -7.87 -11.75 -9.24
N GLY A 69 -6.68 -11.93 -8.69
CA GLY A 69 -5.56 -12.63 -9.34
C GLY A 69 -4.90 -11.83 -10.47
N PHE A 70 -5.03 -10.50 -10.47
CA PHE A 70 -4.36 -9.61 -11.44
C PHE A 70 -2.90 -9.31 -11.09
N TRP A 71 -2.39 -9.86 -9.98
CA TRP A 71 -1.03 -9.65 -9.48
C TRP A 71 -0.40 -10.99 -9.11
#